data_AF-A0A3P3XM39-F1
#
_entry.id   AF-A0A3P3XM39-F1
#
_cell.length_a   1.000
_cell.length_b   1.000
_cell.length_c   1.000
_cell.angle_alpha   90.00
_cell.angle_beta   90.00
_cell.angle_gamma   90.00
#
_symmetry.space_group_name_H-M   'P 1'
#
loop_
_entity.id
_entity.type
_entity.pdbx_description
1 polymer ?
#
loop_
_entity_poly.entity_id
_entity_poly.type
_entity_poly.pdbx_seq_one_letter_code
_entity_poly.pdbx_strand_id
1 'polypeptide(L)'
;MLNRFCVYMAWHNYAKPFRIKANRKARMTHAEAAGIPRELVATGRAWMFRERAFLSRLSLDLLDQKLWKRAFSTPLKTSAEYLPRYALA
;
A
#
# COMPACT_ATOMS: atom_id res chain seq x y z
N MET A 1 -9.30 -10.11 4.24
CA MET A 1 -8.55 -9.52 5.37
C MET A 1 -7.30 -8.76 4.94
N LEU A 2 -6.49 -9.28 4.01
CA LEU A 2 -5.19 -8.66 3.63
C LEU A 2 -5.28 -7.26 3.01
N ASN A 3 -6.33 -6.91 2.27
CA ASN A 3 -6.45 -5.56 1.69
C ASN A 3 -6.47 -4.44 2.75
N ARG A 4 -7.11 -4.69 3.91
CA ARG A 4 -7.12 -3.74 5.03
C ARG A 4 -5.71 -3.57 5.62
N PHE A 5 -4.95 -4.66 5.66
CA PHE A 5 -3.55 -4.64 6.06
C PHE A 5 -2.70 -3.83 5.08
N CYS A 6 -2.88 -3.97 3.76
CA CYS A 6 -2.19 -3.13 2.77
C CYS A 6 -2.46 -1.63 2.97
N VAL A 7 -3.73 -1.25 3.19
CA VAL A 7 -4.10 0.15 3.49
C VAL A 7 -3.42 0.62 4.78
N TYR A 8 -3.42 -0.22 5.81
CA TYR A 8 -2.74 0.08 7.06
C TYR A 8 -1.23 0.24 6.87
N MET A 9 -0.56 -0.64 6.11
CA MET A 9 0.87 -0.54 5.81
C MET A 9 1.19 0.76 5.08
N ALA A 10 0.37 1.15 4.10
CA ALA A 10 0.56 2.41 3.38
C ALA A 10 0.44 3.61 4.33
N TRP A 11 -0.57 3.62 5.20
CA TRP A 11 -0.73 4.68 6.20
C TRP A 11 0.42 4.68 7.24
N HIS A 12 0.77 3.52 7.79
CA HIS A 12 1.78 3.37 8.83
C HIS A 12 3.15 3.83 8.33
N ASN A 13 3.51 3.41 7.12
CA ASN A 13 4.83 3.72 6.56
C ASN A 13 4.92 5.16 6.06
N TYR A 14 3.87 5.67 5.40
CA TYR A 14 3.96 6.91 4.61
C TYR A 14 3.14 8.08 5.15
N ALA A 15 2.45 7.95 6.29
CA ALA A 15 1.67 9.04 6.88
C ALA A 15 1.78 9.12 8.40
N LYS A 16 1.80 7.98 9.10
CA LYS A 16 1.93 7.96 10.55
C LYS A 16 3.29 8.53 10.96
N PRO A 17 3.33 9.48 11.92
CA PRO A 17 4.59 9.95 12.47
C PRO A 17 5.38 8.82 13.12
N PHE A 18 6.68 8.74 12.83
CA PHE A 18 7.62 7.88 13.50
C PHE A 18 7.85 8.37 14.93
N ARG A 19 7.53 7.52 15.92
CA ARG A 19 7.58 7.88 17.35
C ARG A 19 8.54 7.02 18.18
N ILE A 20 9.23 6.06 17.56
CA ILE A 20 10.12 5.15 18.27
C ILE A 20 11.32 5.96 18.79
N LYS A 21 11.49 6.01 20.12
CA LYS A 21 12.56 6.76 20.81
C LYS A 21 12.62 8.26 20.43
N ALA A 22 11.54 8.83 19.91
CA ALA A 22 11.57 10.17 19.34
C ALA A 22 11.56 11.26 20.42
N ASN A 23 12.64 12.05 20.48
CA ASN A 23 12.68 13.34 21.17
C ASN A 23 11.76 14.33 20.43
N ARG A 24 10.43 14.28 20.68
CA ARG A 24 9.30 15.21 20.40
C ARG A 24 9.26 16.10 19.12
N LYS A 25 10.28 16.18 18.27
CA LYS A 25 10.48 17.21 17.24
C LYS A 25 10.62 16.69 15.81
N ALA A 26 10.82 15.38 15.60
CA ALA A 26 10.95 14.83 14.25
C ALA A 26 9.56 14.55 13.65
N ARG A 27 9.06 15.44 12.78
CA ARG A 27 7.90 15.20 11.90
C ARG A 27 8.29 14.31 10.71
N MET A 28 8.87 13.15 10.99
CA MET A 28 9.23 12.15 9.98
C MET A 28 8.25 10.99 10.04
N THR A 29 7.99 10.39 8.89
CA THR A 29 7.27 9.13 8.70
C THR A 29 8.21 7.95 8.93
N HIS A 30 7.64 6.75 9.06
CA HIS A 30 8.44 5.52 9.14
C HIS A 30 9.30 5.30 7.88
N ALA A 31 8.79 5.66 6.70
CA ALA A 31 9.53 5.63 5.44
C ALA A 31 10.73 6.58 5.44
N GLU A 32 10.55 7.82 5.90
CA GLU A 32 11.65 8.79 6.03
C GLU A 32 12.70 8.31 7.04
N ALA A 33 12.27 7.72 8.17
CA ALA A 33 13.18 7.13 9.16
C ALA A 33 13.97 5.94 8.61
N ALA A 34 13.43 5.23 7.61
CA ALA A 34 14.11 4.15 6.89
C ALA A 34 15.05 4.66 5.77
N GLY A 35 15.19 5.98 5.61
CA GLY A 35 16.08 6.61 4.63
C GLY A 35 15.43 6.97 3.28
N ILE A 36 14.11 6.84 3.14
CA ILE A 36 13.42 7.24 1.91
C ILE A 36 13.29 8.77 1.87
N PRO A 37 13.73 9.45 0.78
CA PRO A 37 13.56 10.88 0.61
C PRO A 37 12.10 11.33 0.76
N ARG A 38 11.90 12.44 1.48
CA ARG A 38 10.58 13.02 1.76
C ARG A 38 9.80 13.32 0.48
N GLU A 39 10.48 13.79 -0.55
CA GLU A 39 9.91 14.18 -1.84
C GLU A 39 9.30 12.96 -2.55
N LEU A 40 9.94 11.80 -2.45
CA LEU A 40 9.42 10.55 -3.02
C LEU A 40 8.20 10.07 -2.23
N VAL A 41 8.21 10.18 -0.90
CA VAL A 41 7.03 9.87 -0.06
C VAL A 41 5.85 10.79 -0.43
N ALA A 42 6.09 12.10 -0.53
CA ALA A 42 5.08 13.09 -0.88
C ALA A 42 4.52 12.85 -2.30
N THR A 43 5.40 12.59 -3.27
CA THR A 43 5.01 12.33 -4.67
C THR A 43 4.19 11.05 -4.78
N GLY A 44 4.66 9.95 -4.18
CA GLY A 44 3.93 8.68 -4.18
C GLY A 44 2.55 8.79 -3.52
N ARG A 45 2.47 9.52 -2.40
CA ARG A 45 1.20 9.82 -1.72
C ARG A 45 0.26 10.64 -2.59
N ALA A 46 0.75 11.66 -3.28
CA ALA A 46 -0.07 12.47 -4.18
C ALA A 46 -0.59 11.65 -5.37
N TRP A 47 0.25 10.78 -5.94
CA TRP A 47 -0.11 9.94 -7.08
C TRP A 47 -1.29 9.00 -6.77
N MET A 48 -1.35 8.43 -5.55
CA MET A 48 -2.46 7.58 -5.08
C MET A 48 -3.86 8.21 -5.23
N PHE A 49 -3.96 9.54 -5.26
CA PHE A 49 -5.22 10.28 -5.36
C PHE A 49 -5.40 11.04 -6.66
N ARG A 50 -4.40 11.06 -7.55
CA ARG A 50 -4.48 11.74 -8.85
C ARG A 50 -4.87 10.80 -9.97
N GLU A 51 -4.34 9.58 -9.94
CA GLU A 51 -4.54 8.61 -11.01
C GLU A 51 -5.08 7.29 -10.44
N ARG A 52 -5.95 6.65 -11.20
CA ARG A 52 -6.39 5.30 -10.86
C ARG A 52 -5.32 4.31 -11.30
N ALA A 53 -4.84 3.53 -10.35
CA ALA A 53 -3.94 2.42 -10.62
C ALA A 53 -4.71 1.25 -11.28
N PHE A 54 -4.05 0.63 -12.25
CA PHE A 54 -4.57 -0.42 -13.12
C PHE A 54 -3.54 -1.55 -13.20
N LEU A 55 -3.94 -2.81 -13.01
CA LEU A 55 -2.98 -3.92 -12.99
C LEU A 55 -2.18 -4.02 -14.29
N SER A 56 -2.81 -3.73 -15.43
CA SER A 56 -2.16 -3.77 -16.75
C SER A 56 -1.00 -2.77 -16.90
N ARG A 57 -0.96 -1.73 -16.05
CA ARG A 57 0.00 -0.63 -16.11
C ARG A 57 1.07 -0.71 -15.03
N LEU A 58 1.07 -1.78 -14.23
CA LEU A 58 1.97 -1.95 -13.10
C LEU A 58 2.80 -3.22 -13.28
N SER A 59 4.10 -3.10 -13.05
CA SER A 59 4.99 -4.25 -12.92
C SER A 59 5.04 -4.69 -11.46
N LEU A 60 4.07 -5.52 -11.05
CA LEU A 60 4.00 -6.08 -9.70
C LEU A 60 4.61 -7.48 -9.64
N ASP A 61 5.27 -7.80 -8.52
CA ASP A 61 5.73 -9.17 -8.26
C ASP A 61 4.55 -10.13 -8.03
N LEU A 62 4.84 -11.43 -7.92
CA LEU A 62 3.80 -12.45 -7.76
C LEU A 62 2.98 -12.30 -6.48
N LEU A 63 3.58 -11.79 -5.39
CA LEU A 63 2.92 -11.62 -4.11
C LEU A 63 1.93 -10.44 -4.19
N ASP A 64 2.38 -9.32 -4.73
CA ASP A 64 1.59 -8.11 -4.92
C ASP A 64 0.47 -8.32 -5.93
N GLN A 65 0.72 -9.08 -7.00
CA GLN A 65 -0.34 -9.51 -7.92
C GLN A 65 -1.41 -10.36 -7.21
N LYS A 66 -1.02 -11.25 -6.28
CA LYS A 66 -1.98 -12.02 -5.48
C LYS A 66 -2.77 -11.12 -4.54
N LEU A 67 -2.14 -10.12 -3.94
CA LEU A 67 -2.82 -9.13 -3.08
C LEU A 67 -3.83 -8.32 -3.90
N TRP A 68 -3.40 -7.78 -5.04
CA TRP A 68 -4.24 -7.00 -5.95
C TRP A 68 -5.47 -7.78 -6.41
N LYS A 69 -5.26 -9.01 -6.89
CA LYS A 69 -6.33 -9.90 -7.38
C LYS A 69 -7.13 -10.56 -6.26
N ARG A 70 -6.82 -10.29 -4.99
CA ARG A 70 -7.45 -10.91 -3.81
C ARG A 70 -7.40 -12.45 -3.87
N ALA A 71 -6.29 -12.99 -4.38
CA ALA A 71 -6.13 -14.40 -4.72
C ALA A 71 -5.60 -15.26 -3.56
N PHE A 72 -5.46 -14.70 -2.36
CA PHE A 72 -5.12 -15.49 -1.17
C PHE A 72 -6.33 -16.29 -0.73
N SER A 73 -6.13 -17.61 -0.60
CA SER A 73 -7.14 -18.49 -0.04
C SER A 73 -7.51 -18.03 1.36
N THR A 74 -8.81 -17.88 1.59
CA THR A 74 -9.35 -17.67 2.92
C THR A 74 -9.96 -18.99 3.36
N PRO A 75 -9.57 -19.54 4.53
CA PRO A 75 -10.13 -20.80 5.01
C PRO A 75 -11.67 -20.79 4.96
N LEU A 76 -12.26 -21.94 4.60
CA LEU A 76 -13.70 -22.16 4.44
C LEU A 76 -14.36 -21.43 3.26
N LYS A 77 -13.60 -20.64 2.50
CA LYS A 77 -14.13 -19.99 1.31
C LYS A 77 -14.06 -20.92 0.10
N THR A 78 -15.18 -21.09 -0.60
CA THR A 78 -15.29 -22.01 -1.75
C THR A 78 -15.19 -21.30 -3.10
N SER A 79 -15.21 -19.96 -3.13
CA SER A 79 -15.18 -19.17 -4.36
C SER A 79 -14.22 -17.98 -4.27
N ALA A 80 -13.81 -17.49 -5.44
CA ALA A 80 -12.96 -16.31 -5.54
C ALA A 80 -13.64 -15.05 -4.98
N GLU A 81 -12.84 -14.10 -4.52
CA GLU A 81 -13.33 -12.75 -4.21
C GLU A 81 -13.78 -12.02 -5.47
N TYR A 82 -14.81 -11.18 -5.34
CA TYR A 82 -15.17 -10.26 -6.41
C TYR A 82 -13.99 -9.32 -6.71
N LEU A 83 -13.64 -9.24 -8.00
CA LEU A 83 -12.67 -8.31 -8.55
C LEU A 83 -13.32 -7.55 -9.70
N PRO A 84 -13.48 -6.22 -9.61
CA PRO A 84 -14.11 -5.45 -10.67
C PRO A 84 -13.23 -5.44 -11.92
N ARG A 85 -13.85 -5.53 -13.10
CA ARG A 85 -13.14 -5.59 -14.39
C ARG A 85 -12.21 -4.41 -14.62
N TYR A 86 -12.59 -3.20 -14.16
CA TYR A 86 -11.72 -2.03 -14.29
C TYR A 86 -10.41 -2.17 -13.50
N ALA A 87 -10.32 -3.02 -12.48
CA ALA A 87 -9.06 -3.21 -11.74
C ALA A 87 -8.02 -4.01 -12.54
N LEU A 88 -8.45 -4.66 -13.63
CA LEU A 88 -7.62 -5.45 -14.55
C LEU A 88 -7.31 -4.72 -15.86
N ALA A 89 -8.07 -3.65 -16.17
CA ALA A 89 -7.93 -2.84 -17.38
C ALA A 89 -6.61 -2.07 -17.40
#